data_AF-A0A848TQD2-F1
#
_entry.id   AF-A0A848TQD2-F1
#
_cell.length_a   1.000
_cell.length_b   1.000
_cell.length_c   1.000
_cell.angle_alpha   90.00
_cell.angle_beta   90.00
_cell.angle_gamma   90.00
#
_symmetry.space_group_name_H-M   'P 1'
#
loop_
_entity.id
_entity.type
_entity.pdbx_description
1 polymer ?
#
loop_
_entity_poly.entity_id
_entity_poly.type
_entity_poly.pdbx_seq_one_letter_code
_entity_poly.pdbx_strand_id
1 'polypeptide(L)'
;MSPKDLKIPAQRHPEKARRPDNPQPKKPDWIRVKAPTSDGYKQTRDIMREHKLVTVCEEAGCPNVGECWSQGHATMMIMGEVCTRACTFCNIATGKPPEALDVFEPGRVADAVKKLGLNHVVVTS
;
A
#
# COMPACT_ATOMS: atom_id res chain seq x y z
N MET A 1 6.36 -6.78 3.50
CA MET A 1 5.57 -7.84 2.82
C MET A 1 6.34 -8.33 1.62
N SER A 2 6.24 -9.63 1.34
CA SER A 2 6.74 -10.18 0.07
C SER A 2 5.80 -9.73 -1.06
N PRO A 3 6.29 -9.37 -2.26
CA PRO A 3 5.43 -9.04 -3.40
C PRO A 3 4.49 -10.21 -3.74
N LYS A 4 3.24 -9.91 -4.11
CA LYS A 4 2.29 -10.93 -4.61
C LYS A 4 2.81 -11.52 -5.92
N ASP A 5 2.93 -12.84 -6.00
CA ASP A 5 3.21 -13.57 -7.24
C ASP A 5 1.91 -13.85 -7.99
N LEU A 6 1.65 -13.06 -9.03
CA LEU A 6 0.44 -13.16 -9.84
C LEU A 6 0.36 -14.47 -10.66
N LYS A 7 1.42 -15.27 -10.72
CA LYS A 7 1.39 -16.61 -11.33
C LYS A 7 0.67 -17.63 -10.44
N ILE A 8 0.54 -17.34 -9.13
CA ILE A 8 -0.13 -18.21 -8.17
C ILE A 8 -1.60 -17.79 -8.09
N PRO A 9 -2.58 -18.62 -8.50
CA PRO A 9 -4.00 -18.24 -8.51
C PRO A 9 -4.53 -17.74 -7.15
N ALA A 10 -4.03 -18.32 -6.06
CA ALA A 10 -4.40 -17.92 -4.69
C ALA A 10 -3.94 -16.50 -4.31
N GLN A 11 -2.96 -15.94 -5.02
CA GLN A 11 -2.45 -14.59 -4.79
C GLN A 11 -2.99 -13.56 -5.81
N ARG A 12 -3.78 -14.02 -6.80
CA ARG A 12 -4.47 -13.14 -7.76
C ARG A 12 -5.73 -12.55 -7.14
N HIS A 13 -6.14 -11.39 -7.64
CA HIS A 13 -7.45 -10.82 -7.32
C HIS A 13 -8.56 -11.86 -7.62
N PRO A 14 -9.60 -12.03 -6.77
CA PRO A 14 -10.58 -13.12 -6.90
C PRO A 14 -11.25 -13.21 -8.27
N GLU A 15 -11.52 -12.06 -8.88
CA GLU A 15 -12.12 -11.96 -10.22
C GLU A 15 -11.20 -12.51 -11.34
N LYS A 16 -9.87 -12.47 -11.14
CA LYS A 16 -8.85 -12.91 -12.09
C LYS A 16 -8.30 -14.30 -11.78
N ALA A 17 -8.48 -14.81 -10.56
CA ALA A 17 -7.84 -16.04 -10.10
C ALA A 17 -8.14 -17.28 -10.98
N ARG A 18 -9.32 -17.34 -11.59
CA ARG A 18 -9.73 -18.46 -12.45
C ARG A 18 -9.69 -18.14 -13.96
N ARG A 19 -9.21 -16.95 -14.33
CA ARG A 19 -9.13 -16.52 -15.73
C ARG A 19 -7.73 -16.72 -16.27
N PRO A 20 -7.59 -17.03 -17.58
CA PRO A 20 -6.27 -17.03 -18.22
C PRO A 20 -5.61 -15.66 -18.09
N ASP A 21 -4.29 -15.63 -18.17
CA ASP A 21 -3.56 -14.37 -18.16
C ASP A 21 -3.88 -13.56 -19.42
N ASN A 22 -4.28 -12.31 -19.21
CA ASN A 22 -4.54 -11.38 -20.30
C ASN A 22 -3.25 -10.57 -20.53
N PRO A 23 -2.64 -10.60 -21.73
CA PRO A 23 -1.41 -9.86 -21.99
C PRO A 23 -1.62 -8.36 -21.72
N GLN A 24 -0.84 -7.81 -20.79
CA GLN A 24 -0.82 -6.37 -20.56
C GLN A 24 0.11 -5.71 -21.58
N PRO A 25 -0.36 -4.70 -22.34
CA PRO A 25 0.52 -3.94 -23.20
C PRO A 25 1.60 -3.25 -22.36
N LYS A 26 2.80 -3.12 -22.92
CA LYS A 26 3.89 -2.40 -22.27
C LYS A 26 3.44 -0.97 -21.99
N LYS A 27 3.62 -0.52 -20.74
CA LYS A 27 3.31 0.87 -20.36
C LYS A 27 4.12 1.84 -21.22
N PRO A 28 3.51 2.89 -21.79
CA PRO A 28 4.22 3.93 -22.54
C PRO A 28 5.34 4.57 -21.72
N ASP A 29 6.34 5.12 -22.40
CA ASP A 29 7.54 5.63 -21.72
C ASP A 29 7.25 6.78 -20.74
N TRP A 30 6.27 7.63 -21.05
CA TRP A 30 5.93 8.83 -20.28
C TRP A 30 5.26 8.57 -18.92
N ILE A 31 4.67 7.38 -18.68
CA ILE A 31 4.00 7.05 -17.40
C ILE A 31 4.89 6.22 -16.45
N ARG A 32 6.11 5.88 -16.88
CA ARG A 32 7.02 5.04 -16.08
C ARG A 32 7.86 5.91 -15.16
N VAL A 33 7.96 5.49 -13.91
CA VAL A 33 8.79 6.13 -12.87
C VAL A 33 9.91 5.19 -12.44
N LYS A 34 10.97 5.74 -11.86
CA LYS A 34 12.05 4.95 -11.26
C LYS A 34 11.62 4.42 -9.90
N ALA A 35 12.16 3.26 -9.51
CA ALA A 35 11.95 2.72 -8.18
C ALA A 35 12.46 3.71 -7.10
N PRO A 36 11.75 3.86 -5.97
CA PRO A 36 12.14 4.79 -4.93
C PRO A 36 13.42 4.31 -4.22
N THR A 37 14.45 5.16 -4.21
CA THR A 37 15.74 4.86 -3.54
C THR A 37 16.15 5.94 -2.55
N SER A 38 15.29 6.95 -2.32
CA SER A 38 15.59 8.08 -1.42
C SER A 38 15.64 7.64 0.04
N ASP A 39 16.40 8.38 0.86
CA ASP A 39 16.48 8.09 2.29
C ASP A 39 15.15 8.38 3.01
N GLY A 40 14.42 9.42 2.59
CA GLY A 40 13.06 9.68 3.08
C GLY A 40 12.09 8.53 2.83
N TYR A 41 12.24 7.81 1.70
CA TYR A 41 11.46 6.60 1.44
C TYR A 41 11.80 5.48 2.45
N LYS A 42 13.10 5.22 2.68
CA LYS A 42 13.55 4.18 3.63
C LYS A 42 13.09 4.50 5.05
N GLN A 43 13.27 5.74 5.50
CA GLN A 43 12.86 6.19 6.83
C GLN A 43 11.35 6.00 7.03
N THR A 44 10.54 6.44 6.06
CA THR A 44 9.08 6.29 6.14
C THR A 44 8.66 4.84 6.16
N ARG A 45 9.24 4.01 5.28
CA ARG A 45 9.01 2.56 5.26
C ARG A 45 9.30 1.93 6.63
N ASP A 46 10.46 2.24 7.20
CA ASP A 46 10.92 1.60 8.43
C ASP A 46 10.04 1.99 9.62
N ILE A 47 9.65 3.27 9.72
CA ILE A 47 8.70 3.74 10.73
C ILE A 47 7.32 3.07 10.56
N MET A 48 6.80 2.96 9.33
CA MET A 48 5.53 2.26 9.09
C MET A 48 5.56 0.81 9.59
N ARG A 49 6.68 0.09 9.36
CA ARG A 49 6.85 -1.29 9.83
C ARG A 49 6.99 -1.35 11.35
N GLU A 50 7.74 -0.45 11.97
CA GLU A 50 7.89 -0.35 13.43
C GLU A 50 6.52 -0.18 14.11
N HIS A 51 5.65 0.66 13.55
CA HIS A 51 4.33 0.97 14.11
C HIS A 51 3.25 -0.04 13.73
N LYS A 52 3.59 -1.06 12.94
CA LYS A 52 2.63 -2.02 12.37
C LYS A 52 1.48 -1.31 11.65
N LEU A 53 1.82 -0.32 10.84
CA LEU A 53 0.88 0.46 10.05
C LEU A 53 1.03 0.14 8.56
N VAL A 54 -0.06 0.35 7.83
CA VAL A 54 -0.13 0.16 6.39
C VAL A 54 -0.54 1.46 5.70
N THR A 55 -0.14 1.60 4.44
CA THR A 55 -0.44 2.78 3.63
C THR A 55 -1.01 2.34 2.29
N VAL A 56 -1.96 3.11 1.76
CA VAL A 56 -2.42 2.88 0.39
C VAL A 56 -1.29 3.14 -0.61
N CYS A 57 -0.29 3.95 -0.24
CA CYS A 57 0.90 4.20 -1.06
C CYS A 57 1.62 2.90 -1.42
N GLU A 58 1.78 1.99 -0.46
CA GLU A 58 2.38 0.67 -0.67
C GLU A 58 1.37 -0.34 -1.21
N GLU A 59 0.20 -0.48 -0.55
CA GLU A 59 -0.77 -1.55 -0.85
C GLU A 59 -1.41 -1.40 -2.24
N ALA A 60 -1.63 -0.18 -2.69
CA ALA A 60 -2.14 0.08 -4.03
C ALA A 60 -1.03 0.07 -5.11
N GLY A 61 0.24 -0.04 -4.74
CA GLY A 61 1.37 0.02 -5.67
C GLY A 61 1.52 1.40 -6.33
N CYS A 62 1.37 2.48 -5.55
CA CYS A 62 1.39 3.85 -6.07
C CYS A 62 2.78 4.19 -6.65
N PRO A 63 2.88 4.62 -7.93
CA PRO A 63 4.16 4.98 -8.53
C PRO A 63 4.81 6.20 -7.86
N ASN A 64 4.02 7.05 -7.20
CA ASN A 64 4.50 8.32 -6.63
C ASN A 64 4.99 8.17 -5.17
N VAL A 65 5.04 6.96 -4.61
CA VAL A 65 5.36 6.73 -3.20
C VAL A 65 6.70 7.37 -2.78
N GLY A 66 7.72 7.31 -3.63
CA GLY A 66 9.02 7.91 -3.34
C GLY A 66 8.99 9.45 -3.28
N GLU A 67 8.26 10.06 -4.20
CA GLU A 67 8.11 11.52 -4.27
C GLU A 67 7.30 12.03 -3.08
N CYS A 68 6.10 11.48 -2.85
CA CYS A 68 5.22 11.91 -1.77
C CYS A 68 5.90 11.77 -0.41
N TRP A 69 6.54 10.63 -0.12
CA TRP A 69 7.21 10.42 1.16
C TRP A 69 8.41 11.34 1.36
N SER A 70 9.16 11.64 0.30
CA SER A 70 10.28 12.60 0.38
C SER A 70 9.85 14.04 0.71
N GLN A 71 8.61 14.40 0.41
CA GLN A 71 8.00 15.70 0.72
C GLN A 71 7.28 15.71 2.08
N GLY A 72 7.34 14.62 2.84
CA GLY A 72 6.61 14.47 4.10
C GLY A 72 5.10 14.33 3.90
N HIS A 73 4.67 13.58 2.89
CA HIS A 73 3.26 13.27 2.63
C HIS A 73 3.03 11.77 2.65
N ALA A 74 2.00 11.32 3.38
CA ALA A 74 1.59 9.92 3.36
C ALA A 74 0.07 9.79 3.42
N THR A 75 -0.43 8.71 2.82
CA THR A 75 -1.83 8.31 2.95
C THR A 75 -1.91 7.03 3.76
N MET A 76 -2.36 7.18 5.00
CA MET A 76 -2.54 6.10 5.96
C MET A 76 -3.76 5.27 5.56
N MET A 77 -3.64 3.95 5.65
CA MET A 77 -4.77 3.05 5.44
C MET A 77 -5.05 2.35 6.78
N ILE A 78 -6.21 2.64 7.36
CA ILE A 78 -6.64 2.06 8.64
C ILE A 78 -7.41 0.76 8.38
N MET A 79 -7.63 -0.04 9.42
CA MET A 79 -8.31 -1.35 9.34
C MET A 79 -7.55 -2.41 8.53
N GLY A 80 -6.23 -2.25 8.39
CA GLY A 80 -5.34 -3.25 7.80
C GLY A 80 -5.30 -3.27 6.27
N GLU A 81 -4.62 -4.28 5.72
CA GLU A 81 -4.28 -4.39 4.28
C GLU A 81 -5.25 -5.24 3.44
N VAL A 82 -6.29 -5.79 4.08
CA VAL A 82 -7.23 -6.73 3.46
C VAL A 82 -8.62 -6.10 3.38
N CYS A 83 -9.09 -5.88 2.16
CA CYS A 83 -10.45 -5.42 1.90
C CYS A 83 -11.39 -6.61 1.68
N THR A 84 -12.59 -6.55 2.26
CA THR A 84 -13.63 -7.56 2.01
C THR A 84 -14.32 -7.40 0.65
N ARG A 85 -14.11 -6.24 -0.01
CA ARG A 85 -14.62 -5.96 -1.35
C ARG A 85 -13.61 -6.38 -2.42
N ALA A 86 -14.13 -6.69 -3.61
CA ALA A 86 -13.36 -7.17 -4.76
C ALA A 86 -13.48 -6.21 -5.96
N CYS A 87 -13.14 -4.94 -5.75
CA CYS A 87 -13.18 -3.92 -6.82
C CYS A 87 -12.16 -4.27 -7.91
N THR A 88 -12.62 -4.42 -9.16
CA THR A 88 -11.81 -4.97 -10.28
C THR A 88 -10.54 -4.17 -10.62
N PHE A 89 -10.49 -2.90 -10.23
CA PHE A 89 -9.36 -1.99 -10.44
C PHE A 89 -8.42 -1.88 -9.23
N CYS A 90 -8.86 -2.31 -8.03
CA CYS A 90 -8.12 -2.09 -6.80
C CYS A 90 -7.03 -3.16 -6.62
N ASN A 91 -5.85 -2.74 -6.13
CA ASN A 91 -4.71 -3.63 -5.92
C ASN A 91 -4.57 -4.14 -4.47
N ILE A 92 -5.35 -3.57 -3.54
CA ILE A 92 -5.41 -4.01 -2.14
C ILE A 92 -5.82 -5.49 -2.07
N ALA A 93 -5.28 -6.24 -1.12
CA ALA A 93 -5.60 -7.66 -0.98
C ALA A 93 -7.10 -7.84 -0.72
N THR A 94 -7.73 -8.79 -1.40
CA THR A 94 -9.13 -9.15 -1.14
C THR A 94 -9.20 -10.39 -0.27
N GLY A 95 -9.99 -10.33 0.79
CA GLY A 95 -10.19 -11.47 1.68
C GLY A 95 -10.94 -11.10 2.95
N LYS A 96 -10.96 -12.04 3.89
CA LYS A 96 -11.38 -11.77 5.26
C LYS A 96 -10.16 -11.27 6.05
N PRO A 97 -10.20 -10.06 6.66
CA PRO A 97 -9.14 -9.63 7.56
C PRO A 97 -8.87 -10.70 8.63
N PRO A 98 -7.61 -11.08 8.85
CA PRO A 98 -7.27 -12.16 9.77
C PRO A 98 -7.45 -11.74 11.24
N GLU A 99 -7.29 -10.46 11.53
CA GLU A 99 -7.35 -9.88 12.87
C GLU A 99 -8.63 -9.08 13.08
N ALA A 100 -9.01 -8.90 14.35
CA ALA A 100 -10.06 -7.97 14.73
C ALA A 100 -9.58 -6.52 14.59
N LEU A 101 -10.51 -5.56 14.64
CA LEU A 101 -10.16 -4.14 14.62
C LEU A 101 -9.27 -3.79 15.81
N ASP A 102 -8.15 -3.13 15.52
CA ASP A 102 -7.22 -2.68 16.54
C ASP A 102 -7.61 -1.29 17.05
N VAL A 103 -8.12 -1.25 18.28
CA VAL A 103 -8.57 -0.01 18.95
C VAL A 103 -7.44 0.99 19.20
N PHE A 104 -6.17 0.55 19.17
CA PHE A 104 -4.99 1.40 19.38
C PHE A 104 -4.33 1.84 18.06
N GLU A 105 -4.82 1.39 16.90
CA GLU A 105 -4.33 1.83 15.59
C GLU A 105 -4.33 3.37 15.44
N PRO A 106 -5.38 4.12 15.84
CA PRO A 106 -5.38 5.58 15.74
C PRO A 106 -4.23 6.24 16.51
N GLY A 107 -3.89 5.70 17.69
CA GLY A 107 -2.77 6.19 18.51
C GLY A 107 -1.42 5.97 17.83
N ARG A 108 -1.23 4.80 17.20
CA ARG A 108 0.00 4.52 16.43
C ARG A 108 0.10 5.38 15.18
N VAL A 109 -1.02 5.63 14.49
CA VAL A 109 -1.06 6.59 13.36
C VAL A 109 -0.59 7.97 13.81
N ALA A 110 -1.12 8.48 14.93
CA ALA A 110 -0.72 9.77 15.47
C ALA A 110 0.78 9.83 15.83
N ASP A 111 1.32 8.78 16.47
CA ASP A 111 2.75 8.70 16.80
C ASP A 111 3.63 8.64 15.54
N ALA A 112 3.24 7.85 14.54
CA ALA A 112 3.96 7.76 13.28
C ALA A 112 3.97 9.09 12.51
N VAL A 113 2.82 9.79 12.44
CA VAL A 113 2.72 11.13 11.82
C VAL A 113 3.68 12.11 12.50
N LYS A 114 3.72 12.10 13.84
CA LYS A 114 4.61 12.96 14.63
C LYS A 114 6.08 12.61 14.40
N LYS A 115 6.46 11.32 14.45
CA LYS A 115 7.84 10.85 14.27
C LYS A 115 8.38 11.15 12.87
N LEU A 116 7.53 11.07 11.85
CA LEU A 116 7.89 11.36 10.46
C LEU A 116 7.92 12.85 10.14
N GLY A 117 7.33 13.70 11.00
CA GLY A 117 7.20 15.13 10.70
C GLY A 117 6.41 15.38 9.41
N LEU A 118 5.33 14.62 9.17
CA LEU A 118 4.56 14.77 7.95
C LEU A 118 3.90 16.15 7.87
N ASN A 119 4.03 16.80 6.71
CA ASN A 119 3.41 18.08 6.39
C ASN A 119 1.93 17.94 6.02
N HIS A 120 1.55 16.79 5.46
CA HIS A 120 0.19 16.52 5.03
C HIS A 120 -0.11 15.02 5.14
N VAL A 121 -1.26 14.70 5.71
CA VAL A 121 -1.69 13.34 5.99
C VAL A 121 -3.10 13.13 5.46
N VAL A 122 -3.28 12.07 4.69
CA VAL A 122 -4.61 11.59 4.28
C VAL A 122 -4.89 10.28 4.99
N VAL A 123 -6.13 10.06 5.44
CA VAL A 123 -6.54 8.80 6.06
C VAL A 123 -7.63 8.17 5.19
N THR A 124 -7.44 6.89 4.85
CA THR A 124 -8.39 6.06 4.10
C THR A 124 -8.48 4.67 4.71
N SER A 125 -9.34 3.79 4.18
CA SER A 125 -9.64 2.47 4.76
C SER A 125 -10.07 1.44 3.73
#